data_AF-A0A0V0J7F2-F1
#
_entry.id   AF-A0A0V0J7F2-F1
#
_cell.length_a   1.000
_cell.length_b   1.000
_cell.length_c   1.000
_cell.angle_alpha   90.00
_cell.angle_beta   90.00
_cell.angle_gamma   90.00
#
_symmetry.space_group_name_H-M   'P 1'
#
loop_
_entity.id
_entity.type
_entity.pdbx_description
1 polymer ?
#
loop_
_entity_poly.entity_id
_entity_poly.type
_entity_poly.pdbx_seq_one_letter_code
_entity_poly.pdbx_strand_id
1 'polypeptide(L)'
;MQLLSRLANLPGVTVSLYHSHKLRGWVRRLLPERVNETVGLQHIKAYVFDDTVIIGGANLSDEYFTTRQDRAWVFSDLPPLADFYAGLTDVISSLSYHLMPDGSFSAASLDVDPVEADTLVYVETFRTRLNAYLSGVRAALSSPRHLTTETMVLPLVQAGAYGVNQEHSLLLHILRRLPSLASHCSLYLTSGYFCPTDEMQDCLGHLLSSRPDSTLNLLCAAPEANSFFRSNGLSGGIPKAYRESLIAFLCRLAKALPVVSAIASSGRLRVGEYLRTGWTFHAKGLWVETGVCQGNSTTAAAPAILTWIGSSNYGYRSRDRDLESQVLVCTSNAGLRQAIRAERAVIWDARYYRPVTLQDLSRQTEHRLQWYLRWILPLLRRIM
;
A
#
# COMPACT_ATOMS: atom_id res chain seq x y z
N MET A 1 14.37 3.13 22.31
CA MET A 1 15.24 4.32 22.46
C MET A 1 16.71 3.98 22.64
N GLN A 2 17.10 3.13 23.61
CA GLN A 2 18.52 2.84 23.89
C GLN A 2 19.31 2.27 22.69
N LEU A 3 18.69 1.48 21.80
CA LEU A 3 19.33 1.03 20.56
C LEU A 3 19.56 2.16 19.56
N LEU A 4 18.55 3.02 19.38
CA LEU A 4 18.62 4.14 18.43
C LEU A 4 19.62 5.20 18.88
N SER A 5 19.75 5.47 20.18
CA SER A 5 20.75 6.41 20.69
C SER A 5 22.18 5.89 20.50
N ARG A 6 22.40 4.57 20.54
CA ARG A 6 23.69 3.97 20.16
C ARG A 6 24.01 4.20 18.68
N LEU A 7 23.02 4.14 17.79
CA LEU A 7 23.22 4.45 16.37
C LEU A 7 23.53 5.93 16.15
N ALA A 8 22.85 6.83 16.85
CA ALA A 8 23.10 8.27 16.77
C ALA A 8 24.51 8.69 17.25
N ASN A 9 25.20 7.81 18.00
CA ASN A 9 26.60 8.02 18.41
C ASN A 9 27.63 7.61 17.35
N LEU A 10 27.22 6.94 16.27
CA LEU A 10 28.15 6.49 15.23
C LEU A 10 28.48 7.65 14.27
N PRO A 11 29.77 7.82 13.89
CA PRO A 11 30.15 8.82 12.89
C PRO A 11 29.41 8.61 11.56
N GLY A 12 28.86 9.68 10.99
CA GLY A 12 28.17 9.64 9.70
C GLY A 12 26.76 9.03 9.74
N VAL A 13 26.21 8.73 10.93
CA VAL A 13 24.84 8.22 11.09
C VAL A 13 23.92 9.32 11.59
N THR A 14 22.83 9.54 10.86
CA THR A 14 21.72 10.41 11.28
C THR A 14 20.48 9.58 11.51
N VAL A 15 19.86 9.74 12.68
CA VAL A 15 18.57 9.10 12.99
C VAL A 15 17.50 10.17 13.06
N SER A 16 16.55 10.11 12.14
CA SER A 16 15.41 11.03 12.07
C SER A 16 14.11 10.29 12.37
N LEU A 17 13.30 10.86 13.26
CA LEU A 17 12.06 10.29 13.76
C LEU A 17 10.89 11.18 13.34
N TYR A 18 10.15 10.70 12.33
CA TYR A 18 8.93 11.37 11.91
C TYR A 18 7.90 11.35 13.03
N HIS A 19 7.27 12.50 13.26
CA HIS A 19 6.15 12.65 14.18
C HIS A 19 4.97 13.27 13.44
N SER A 20 3.79 12.66 13.57
CA SER A 20 2.59 13.19 12.92
C SER A 20 2.15 14.51 13.56
N HIS A 21 1.95 15.52 12.72
CA HIS A 21 1.45 16.83 13.16
C HIS A 21 0.06 16.76 13.81
N LYS A 22 -0.69 15.66 13.61
CA LYS A 22 -2.00 15.44 14.24
C LYS A 22 -1.88 14.91 15.68
N LEU A 23 -0.71 14.41 16.09
CA LEU A 23 -0.48 13.86 17.42
C LEU A 23 0.07 14.93 18.37
N ARG A 24 -0.79 15.88 18.77
CA ARG A 24 -0.45 17.05 19.61
C ARG A 24 -1.34 17.19 20.83
N GLY A 25 -0.92 17.99 21.81
CA GLY A 25 -1.72 18.39 22.97
C GLY A 25 -2.43 17.23 23.68
N TRP A 26 -3.75 17.36 23.87
CA TRP A 26 -4.59 16.35 24.55
C TRP A 26 -4.70 15.04 23.78
N VAL A 27 -4.66 15.07 22.44
CA VAL A 27 -4.70 13.87 21.59
C VAL A 27 -3.49 12.99 21.90
N ARG A 28 -2.29 13.58 22.05
CA ARG A 28 -1.08 12.86 22.47
C ARG A 28 -1.18 12.33 23.91
N ARG A 29 -1.82 13.06 24.83
CA ARG A 29 -1.91 12.68 26.25
C ARG A 29 -2.94 11.57 26.52
N LEU A 30 -3.98 11.46 25.70
CA LEU A 30 -5.11 10.55 25.92
C LEU A 30 -5.08 9.31 25.03
N LEU A 31 -4.38 9.33 23.88
CA LEU A 31 -4.31 8.16 23.00
C LEU A 31 -3.31 7.12 23.55
N PRO A 32 -3.74 5.86 23.75
CA PRO A 32 -2.82 4.77 24.02
C PRO A 32 -1.82 4.62 22.87
N GLU A 33 -0.59 4.22 23.17
CA GLU A 33 0.49 4.09 22.17
C GLU A 33 0.11 3.21 20.97
N ARG A 34 -0.72 2.18 21.19
CA ARG A 34 -1.25 1.31 20.12
C ARG A 34 -2.30 1.96 19.22
N VAL A 35 -2.90 3.08 19.64
CA VAL A 35 -3.88 3.85 18.86
C VAL A 35 -3.22 5.02 18.14
N ASN A 36 -1.99 5.41 18.52
CA ASN A 36 -1.20 6.42 17.81
C ASN A 36 -1.02 6.07 16.33
N GLU A 37 -0.98 4.77 15.99
CA GLU A 37 -0.93 4.32 14.61
C GLU A 37 -2.10 4.85 13.75
N THR A 38 -3.27 5.09 14.33
CA THR A 38 -4.47 5.58 13.60
C THR A 38 -4.39 7.05 13.19
N VAL A 39 -3.43 7.81 13.71
CA VAL A 39 -3.30 9.27 13.52
C VAL A 39 -2.47 9.62 12.27
N GLY A 40 -1.61 8.70 11.83
CA GLY A 40 -0.73 8.84 10.66
C GLY A 40 0.73 8.55 11.02
N LEU A 41 1.40 7.74 10.22
CA LEU A 41 2.78 7.31 10.45
C LEU A 41 3.67 7.53 9.23
N GLN A 42 4.98 7.52 9.45
CA GLN A 42 5.90 7.14 8.40
C GLN A 42 5.66 5.66 8.11
N HIS A 43 5.27 5.35 6.87
CA HIS A 43 5.02 3.98 6.46
C HIS A 43 5.85 3.54 5.24
N ILE A 44 6.72 4.39 4.68
CA ILE A 44 7.68 3.98 3.63
C ILE A 44 8.71 2.98 4.17
N LYS A 45 9.01 1.91 3.44
CA LYS A 45 10.13 0.98 3.70
C LYS A 45 10.96 0.85 2.43
N ALA A 46 11.92 1.77 2.31
CA ALA A 46 12.90 1.81 1.24
C ALA A 46 14.29 1.85 1.88
N TYR A 47 15.20 1.04 1.35
CA TYR A 47 16.59 0.95 1.81
C TYR A 47 17.48 1.19 0.60
N VAL A 48 18.37 2.18 0.70
CA VAL A 48 19.25 2.60 -0.40
C VAL A 48 20.69 2.25 -0.03
N PHE A 49 21.37 1.55 -0.93
CA PHE A 49 22.78 1.16 -0.83
C PHE A 49 23.44 1.49 -2.16
N ASP A 50 24.21 2.58 -2.22
CA ASP A 50 24.76 3.11 -3.47
C ASP A 50 23.64 3.23 -4.53
N ASP A 51 23.77 2.55 -5.67
CA ASP A 51 22.78 2.54 -6.74
C ASP A 51 21.71 1.44 -6.61
N THR A 52 21.65 0.76 -5.47
CA THR A 52 20.68 -0.32 -5.19
C THR A 52 19.58 0.14 -4.24
N VAL A 53 18.33 -0.12 -4.62
CA VAL A 53 17.16 0.15 -3.78
C VAL A 53 16.43 -1.14 -3.44
N ILE A 54 16.21 -1.39 -2.16
CA ILE A 54 15.29 -2.42 -1.68
C ILE A 54 13.99 -1.75 -1.24
N ILE A 55 12.86 -2.14 -1.81
CA ILE A 55 11.54 -1.63 -1.42
C ILE A 55 10.59 -2.77 -1.10
N GLY A 56 9.75 -2.60 -0.08
CA GLY A 56 8.74 -3.58 0.29
C GLY A 56 7.73 -3.05 1.30
N GLY A 57 6.94 -3.98 1.84
CA GLY A 57 6.00 -3.71 2.94
C GLY A 57 6.56 -4.01 4.33
N ALA A 58 7.72 -4.67 4.41
CA ALA A 58 8.26 -5.29 5.61
C ALA A 58 9.06 -4.32 6.49
N ASN A 59 8.80 -4.37 7.79
CA ASN A 59 9.68 -3.74 8.78
C ASN A 59 10.90 -4.63 9.07
N LEU A 60 11.94 -4.05 9.66
CA LEU A 60 13.10 -4.79 10.16
C LEU A 60 12.82 -5.34 11.57
N SER A 61 11.96 -6.36 11.68
CA SER A 61 11.69 -7.07 12.94
C SER A 61 11.69 -8.58 12.71
N ASP A 62 11.96 -9.35 13.78
CA ASP A 62 12.11 -10.81 13.73
C ASP A 62 10.97 -11.50 12.95
N GLU A 63 9.72 -11.14 13.23
CA GLU A 63 8.56 -11.71 12.55
C GLU A 63 8.63 -11.62 11.02
N TYR A 64 9.11 -10.50 10.45
CA TYR A 64 9.25 -10.33 8.99
C TYR A 64 10.34 -11.20 8.38
N PHE A 65 11.32 -11.62 9.19
CA PHE A 65 12.37 -12.53 8.75
C PHE A 65 12.00 -14.01 8.97
N THR A 66 11.03 -14.31 9.83
CA THR A 66 10.76 -15.70 10.27
C THR A 66 9.36 -16.20 9.92
N THR A 67 8.31 -15.42 10.16
CA THR A 67 6.92 -15.93 10.27
C THR A 67 5.85 -14.98 9.72
N ARG A 68 6.22 -13.87 9.08
CA ARG A 68 5.29 -12.90 8.48
C ARG A 68 5.56 -12.78 6.99
N GLN A 69 4.59 -13.22 6.19
CA GLN A 69 4.73 -13.17 4.73
C GLN A 69 4.53 -11.74 4.22
N ASP A 70 5.53 -11.22 3.52
CA ASP A 70 5.52 -9.93 2.83
C ASP A 70 6.28 -10.06 1.50
N ARG A 71 6.46 -8.95 0.78
CA ARG A 71 7.19 -8.85 -0.48
C ARG A 71 8.27 -7.78 -0.38
N ALA A 72 9.38 -8.02 -1.07
CA ALA A 72 10.43 -7.04 -1.27
C ALA A 72 11.03 -7.20 -2.66
N TRP A 73 11.35 -6.09 -3.30
CA TRP A 73 12.04 -6.04 -4.59
C TRP A 73 13.38 -5.36 -4.41
N VAL A 74 14.38 -5.87 -5.12
CA VAL A 74 15.72 -5.27 -5.21
C VAL A 74 15.88 -4.69 -6.61
N PHE A 75 16.08 -3.38 -6.69
CA PHE A 75 16.40 -2.64 -7.90
C PHE A 75 17.90 -2.34 -7.87
N SER A 76 18.69 -3.19 -8.51
CA SER A 76 20.14 -3.03 -8.61
C SER A 76 20.52 -2.11 -9.77
N ASP A 77 21.62 -1.38 -9.60
CA ASP A 77 22.23 -0.52 -10.62
C ASP A 77 21.23 0.46 -11.26
N LEU A 78 20.38 1.07 -10.42
CA LEU A 78 19.37 2.04 -10.85
C LEU A 78 19.55 3.39 -10.12
N PRO A 79 20.63 4.14 -10.42
CA PRO A 79 20.95 5.41 -9.75
C PRO A 79 19.76 6.39 -9.67
N PRO A 80 18.94 6.59 -10.73
CA PRO A 80 17.81 7.52 -10.65
C PRO A 80 16.76 7.17 -9.58
N LEU A 81 16.60 5.87 -9.27
CA LEU A 81 15.69 5.43 -8.21
C LEU A 81 16.35 5.56 -6.83
N ALA A 82 17.65 5.29 -6.73
CA ALA A 82 18.44 5.49 -5.51
C ALA A 82 18.45 6.98 -5.11
N ASP A 83 18.79 7.87 -6.04
CA ASP A 83 18.75 9.32 -5.87
C ASP A 83 17.36 9.80 -5.44
N PHE A 84 16.30 9.23 -6.05
CA PHE A 84 14.93 9.56 -5.69
C PHE A 84 14.62 9.25 -4.21
N TYR A 85 14.99 8.07 -3.73
CA TYR A 85 14.70 7.67 -2.35
C TYR A 85 15.63 8.34 -1.34
N ALA A 86 16.89 8.61 -1.71
CA ALA A 86 17.81 9.40 -0.90
C ALA A 86 17.25 10.82 -0.67
N GLY A 87 16.92 11.54 -1.75
CA GLY A 87 16.37 12.89 -1.64
C GLY A 87 14.99 12.94 -0.97
N LEU A 88 14.13 11.93 -1.17
CA LEU A 88 12.86 11.85 -0.46
C LEU A 88 13.08 11.68 1.05
N THR A 89 14.07 10.85 1.42
CA THR A 89 14.45 10.64 2.81
C THR A 89 15.01 11.92 3.42
N ASP A 90 15.84 12.67 2.70
CA ASP A 90 16.38 13.97 3.15
C ASP A 90 15.28 15.00 3.40
N VAL A 91 14.30 15.10 2.50
CA VAL A 91 13.15 15.99 2.68
C VAL A 91 12.37 15.63 3.94
N ILE A 92 12.02 14.37 4.12
CA ILE A 92 11.27 13.90 5.31
C ILE A 92 12.10 14.10 6.58
N SER A 93 13.40 13.81 6.52
CA SER A 93 14.36 13.99 7.61
C SER A 93 14.42 15.46 8.06
N SER A 94 14.46 16.42 7.11
CA SER A 94 14.47 17.86 7.40
C SER A 94 13.20 18.39 8.09
N LEU A 95 12.15 17.57 8.14
CA LEU A 95 10.83 17.85 8.73
C LEU A 95 10.54 16.90 9.90
N SER A 96 11.54 16.17 10.37
CA SER A 96 11.44 15.19 11.46
C SER A 96 12.30 15.62 12.65
N TYR A 97 12.12 14.97 13.79
CA TYR A 97 13.05 15.14 14.91
C TYR A 97 14.35 14.39 14.62
N HIS A 98 15.49 15.04 14.83
CA HIS A 98 16.78 14.39 14.91
C HIS A 98 17.00 13.85 16.33
N LEU A 99 17.41 12.59 16.42
CA LEU A 99 17.84 11.98 17.68
C LEU A 99 19.30 12.31 17.93
N MET A 100 19.57 12.96 19.05
CA MET A 100 20.90 13.33 19.49
C MET A 100 21.60 12.19 20.26
N PRO A 101 22.95 12.18 20.30
CA PRO A 101 23.77 11.27 21.12
C PRO A 101 23.31 11.05 22.57
N ASP A 102 22.84 12.12 23.21
CA ASP A 102 22.37 12.12 24.61
C ASP A 102 20.94 11.56 24.79
N GLY A 103 20.29 11.17 23.69
CA GLY A 103 18.93 10.66 23.67
C GLY A 103 17.85 11.73 23.54
N SER A 104 18.22 13.02 23.45
CA SER A 104 17.27 14.11 23.23
C SER A 104 16.80 14.20 21.77
N PHE A 105 15.70 14.90 21.54
CA PHE A 105 15.15 15.17 20.23
C PHE A 105 15.25 16.65 19.90
N SER A 106 15.66 16.95 18.66
CA SER A 106 15.74 18.32 18.17
C SER A 106 15.12 18.43 16.79
N ALA A 107 14.24 19.41 16.57
CA ALA A 107 13.79 19.78 15.24
C ALA A 107 14.82 20.74 14.61
N ALA A 108 14.90 20.77 13.27
CA ALA A 108 15.86 21.64 12.57
C ALA A 108 15.60 23.14 12.82
N SER A 109 14.35 23.53 13.10
CA SER A 109 13.95 24.84 13.58
C SER A 109 12.58 24.76 14.27
N LEU A 110 12.19 25.81 14.99
CA LEU A 110 10.86 25.91 15.61
C LEU A 110 9.72 25.82 14.58
N ASP A 111 9.92 26.36 13.37
CA ASP A 111 8.90 26.38 12.32
C ASP A 111 8.64 25.01 11.68
N VAL A 112 9.57 24.06 11.88
CA VAL A 112 9.42 22.67 11.41
C VAL A 112 9.26 21.69 12.57
N ASP A 113 8.99 22.17 13.78
CA ASP A 113 8.67 21.30 14.90
C ASP A 113 7.26 20.70 14.71
N PRO A 114 7.12 19.37 14.59
CA PRO A 114 5.83 18.73 14.33
C PRO A 114 4.85 18.81 15.50
N VAL A 115 5.25 19.30 16.67
CA VAL A 115 4.40 19.52 17.85
C VAL A 115 4.24 21.01 18.18
N GLU A 116 5.32 21.79 18.13
CA GLU A 116 5.35 23.18 18.60
C GLU A 116 4.99 24.21 17.50
N ALA A 117 5.37 23.99 16.23
CA ALA A 117 5.05 24.92 15.13
C ALA A 117 3.55 25.04 14.91
N ASP A 118 3.00 26.14 14.41
CA ASP A 118 1.58 26.18 14.02
C ASP A 118 1.23 25.04 13.04
N THR A 119 0.07 24.41 13.22
CA THR A 119 -0.29 23.21 12.46
C THR A 119 -0.44 23.50 10.97
N LEU A 120 -1.03 24.64 10.60
CA LEU A 120 -1.21 25.02 9.20
C LEU A 120 0.14 25.38 8.58
N VAL A 121 0.99 26.10 9.32
CA VAL A 121 2.36 26.44 8.90
C VAL A 121 3.20 25.18 8.66
N TYR A 122 3.18 24.22 9.58
CA TYR A 122 3.92 22.97 9.44
C TYR A 122 3.43 22.16 8.23
N VAL A 123 2.10 22.03 8.05
CA VAL A 123 1.53 21.31 6.92
C VAL A 123 1.87 21.96 5.59
N GLU A 124 1.82 23.30 5.50
CA GLU A 124 2.18 24.04 4.28
C GLU A 124 3.68 23.95 3.99
N THR A 125 4.52 24.00 5.01
CA THR A 125 5.98 23.84 4.88
C THR A 125 6.32 22.43 4.38
N PHE A 126 5.70 21.41 4.96
CA PHE A 126 5.88 20.02 4.52
C PHE A 126 5.45 19.84 3.07
N ARG A 127 4.24 20.31 2.73
CA ARG A 127 3.70 20.29 1.36
C ARG A 127 4.64 20.96 0.37
N THR A 128 5.09 22.17 0.71
CA THR A 128 5.95 22.98 -0.16
C THR A 128 7.28 22.30 -0.42
N ARG A 129 7.99 21.84 0.62
CA ARG A 129 9.29 21.16 0.45
C ARG A 129 9.16 19.86 -0.35
N LEU A 130 8.14 19.06 -0.06
CA LEU A 130 7.90 17.81 -0.78
C LEU A 130 7.53 18.06 -2.25
N ASN A 131 6.64 19.01 -2.54
CA ASN A 131 6.28 19.34 -3.93
C ASN A 131 7.46 19.95 -4.71
N ALA A 132 8.27 20.80 -4.07
CA ALA A 132 9.47 21.35 -4.69
C ALA A 132 10.44 20.24 -5.09
N TYR A 133 10.68 19.28 -4.19
CA TYR A 133 11.51 18.11 -4.46
C TYR A 133 10.96 17.26 -5.61
N LEU A 134 9.68 16.86 -5.54
CA LEU A 134 9.04 16.04 -6.57
C LEU A 134 9.01 16.74 -7.94
N SER A 135 8.85 18.07 -7.96
CA SER A 135 8.91 18.88 -9.19
C SER A 135 10.32 18.92 -9.76
N GLY A 136 11.34 19.06 -8.90
CA GLY A 136 12.75 19.00 -9.30
C GLY A 136 13.13 17.65 -9.91
N VAL A 137 12.72 16.54 -9.28
CA VAL A 137 12.89 15.18 -9.81
C VAL A 137 12.23 15.06 -11.19
N ARG A 138 10.98 15.51 -11.33
CA ARG A 138 10.25 15.44 -12.60
C ARG A 138 10.96 16.25 -13.70
N ALA A 139 11.47 17.43 -13.38
CA ALA A 139 12.21 18.26 -14.34
C ALA A 139 13.50 17.58 -14.79
N ALA A 140 14.27 17.00 -13.86
CA ALA A 140 15.50 16.26 -14.16
C ALA A 140 15.25 15.05 -15.07
N LEU A 141 14.15 14.31 -14.82
CA LEU A 141 13.75 13.13 -15.61
C LEU A 141 13.14 13.47 -16.98
N SER A 142 12.72 14.72 -17.22
CA SER A 142 12.13 15.15 -18.49
C SER A 142 13.16 15.41 -19.59
N SER A 143 14.46 15.32 -19.27
CA SER A 143 15.55 15.40 -20.26
C SER A 143 15.51 14.19 -21.21
N PRO A 144 15.80 14.35 -22.51
CA PRO A 144 15.73 13.25 -23.48
C PRO A 144 16.77 12.18 -23.15
N ARG A 145 16.33 11.15 -22.42
CA ARG A 145 17.07 9.90 -22.26
C ARG A 145 16.62 8.94 -23.33
N HIS A 146 17.51 8.04 -23.76
CA HIS A 146 17.13 6.86 -24.54
C HIS A 146 16.18 6.01 -23.69
N LEU A 147 14.88 6.25 -23.81
CA LEU A 147 13.84 5.46 -23.16
C LEU A 147 13.89 4.06 -23.78
N THR A 148 14.36 3.09 -23.02
CA THR A 148 14.13 1.68 -23.37
C THR A 148 12.63 1.46 -23.31
N THR A 149 12.02 1.05 -24.41
CA THR A 149 10.57 0.88 -24.52
C THR A 149 10.02 -0.34 -23.76
N GLU A 150 10.89 -1.14 -23.13
CA GLU A 150 10.50 -2.42 -22.53
C GLU A 150 10.04 -2.34 -21.07
N THR A 151 10.68 -1.52 -20.23
CA THR A 151 10.34 -1.44 -18.80
C THR A 151 10.39 0.00 -18.31
N MET A 152 9.32 0.42 -17.63
CA MET A 152 9.20 1.69 -16.94
C MET A 152 9.11 1.45 -15.44
N VAL A 153 9.91 2.19 -14.68
CA VAL A 153 9.91 2.21 -13.22
C VAL A 153 9.56 3.63 -12.78
N LEU A 154 8.47 3.77 -12.04
CA LEU A 154 7.96 5.06 -11.60
C LEU A 154 7.76 5.04 -10.08
N PRO A 155 8.63 5.68 -9.29
CA PRO A 155 8.39 5.87 -7.86
C PRO A 155 7.28 6.91 -7.65
N LEU A 156 6.41 6.64 -6.69
CA LEU A 156 5.22 7.42 -6.37
C LEU A 156 5.21 7.71 -4.86
N VAL A 157 4.75 8.91 -4.50
CA VAL A 157 4.55 9.32 -3.10
C VAL A 157 3.08 9.54 -2.82
N GLN A 158 2.65 9.07 -1.65
CA GLN A 158 1.34 9.34 -1.09
C GLN A 158 1.53 9.90 0.32
N ALA A 159 1.10 11.14 0.51
CA ALA A 159 1.20 11.87 1.76
C ALA A 159 -0.04 12.79 1.86
N GLY A 160 -1.23 12.19 1.88
CA GLY A 160 -2.50 12.91 1.77
C GLY A 160 -2.75 13.88 2.93
N ALA A 161 -2.17 13.58 4.10
CA ALA A 161 -2.08 14.48 5.25
C ALA A 161 -1.47 15.85 4.90
N TYR A 162 -0.65 15.92 3.84
CA TYR A 162 0.03 17.11 3.34
C TYR A 162 -0.41 17.49 1.92
N GLY A 163 -1.49 16.87 1.39
CA GLY A 163 -2.05 17.18 0.08
C GLY A 163 -1.33 16.54 -1.12
N VAL A 164 -0.39 15.61 -0.91
CA VAL A 164 0.28 14.88 -2.00
C VAL A 164 -0.39 13.52 -2.19
N ASN A 165 -0.93 13.27 -3.39
CA ASN A 165 -1.76 12.09 -3.68
C ASN A 165 -1.34 11.34 -4.96
N GLN A 166 -0.04 11.34 -5.32
CA GLN A 166 0.41 10.83 -6.63
C GLN A 166 0.03 9.36 -6.85
N GLU A 167 0.23 8.50 -5.84
CA GLU A 167 -0.10 7.08 -5.93
C GLU A 167 -1.60 6.86 -6.15
N HIS A 168 -2.43 7.38 -5.25
CA HIS A 168 -3.87 7.16 -5.29
C HIS A 168 -4.50 7.73 -6.57
N SER A 169 -4.11 8.95 -6.96
CA SER A 169 -4.62 9.58 -8.18
C SER A 169 -4.24 8.81 -9.43
N LEU A 170 -2.99 8.36 -9.56
CA LEU A 170 -2.54 7.59 -10.72
C LEU A 170 -3.18 6.20 -10.77
N LEU A 171 -3.26 5.50 -9.62
CA LEU A 171 -3.89 4.20 -9.52
C LEU A 171 -5.35 4.26 -9.99
N LEU A 172 -6.14 5.19 -9.43
CA LEU A 172 -7.55 5.35 -9.84
C LEU A 172 -7.68 5.74 -11.32
N HIS A 173 -6.81 6.61 -11.83
CA HIS A 173 -6.80 6.96 -13.24
C HIS A 173 -6.58 5.73 -14.13
N ILE A 174 -5.60 4.89 -13.80
CA ILE A 174 -5.35 3.64 -14.52
C ILE A 174 -6.55 2.72 -14.42
N LEU A 175 -7.04 2.41 -13.21
CA LEU A 175 -8.15 1.49 -13.00
C LEU A 175 -9.43 1.90 -13.74
N ARG A 176 -9.75 3.19 -13.78
CA ARG A 176 -10.90 3.72 -14.53
C ARG A 176 -10.77 3.52 -16.04
N ARG A 177 -9.55 3.61 -16.57
CA ARG A 177 -9.28 3.42 -18.01
C ARG A 177 -8.97 1.98 -18.40
N LEU A 178 -8.68 1.08 -17.45
CA LEU A 178 -8.37 -0.32 -17.78
C LEU A 178 -9.42 -0.96 -18.71
N PRO A 179 -10.74 -0.76 -18.49
CA PRO A 179 -11.74 -1.30 -19.42
C PRO A 179 -11.59 -0.74 -20.83
N SER A 180 -11.20 0.51 -21.05
CA SER A 180 -11.06 1.04 -22.42
C SER A 180 -9.73 0.69 -23.08
N LEU A 181 -8.69 0.38 -22.30
CA LEU A 181 -7.32 0.18 -22.80
C LEU A 181 -7.00 -1.27 -23.18
N ALA A 182 -7.73 -2.26 -22.66
CA ALA A 182 -7.47 -3.67 -22.90
C ALA A 182 -8.75 -4.43 -23.25
N SER A 183 -8.66 -5.38 -24.19
CA SER A 183 -9.77 -6.28 -24.49
C SER A 183 -9.99 -7.29 -23.37
N HIS A 184 -8.90 -7.76 -22.76
CA HIS A 184 -8.89 -8.63 -21.60
C HIS A 184 -7.93 -8.10 -20.53
N CYS A 185 -8.34 -8.17 -19.26
CA CYS A 185 -7.55 -7.76 -18.12
C CYS A 185 -7.69 -8.75 -16.95
N SER A 186 -6.58 -9.24 -16.44
CA SER A 186 -6.53 -9.96 -15.17
C SER A 186 -5.94 -9.08 -14.08
N LEU A 187 -6.80 -8.63 -13.17
CA LEU A 187 -6.41 -7.85 -12.00
C LEU A 187 -6.25 -8.75 -10.79
N TYR A 188 -5.12 -8.60 -10.10
CA TYR A 188 -4.84 -9.22 -8.81
C TYR A 188 -4.60 -8.11 -7.79
N LEU A 189 -5.26 -8.19 -6.63
CA LEU A 189 -5.08 -7.28 -5.52
C LEU A 189 -4.87 -8.09 -4.24
N THR A 190 -3.77 -7.83 -3.55
CA THR A 190 -3.53 -8.33 -2.20
C THR A 190 -3.29 -7.19 -1.23
N SER A 191 -3.80 -7.36 0.00
CA SER A 191 -3.45 -6.54 1.15
C SER A 191 -3.65 -7.37 2.41
N GLY A 192 -2.74 -7.27 3.38
CA GLY A 192 -2.94 -7.88 4.71
C GLY A 192 -4.25 -7.41 5.38
N TYR A 193 -4.75 -6.25 4.95
CA TYR A 193 -5.90 -5.57 5.50
C TYR A 193 -6.85 -5.14 4.37
N PHE A 194 -7.93 -5.88 4.12
CA PHE A 194 -8.89 -5.50 3.08
C PHE A 194 -9.71 -4.26 3.49
N CYS A 195 -9.22 -3.08 3.14
CA CYS A 195 -9.91 -1.81 3.34
C CYS A 195 -9.78 -0.83 2.17
N PRO A 196 -9.83 -1.25 0.88
CA PRO A 196 -9.71 -0.32 -0.23
C PRO A 196 -10.75 0.81 -0.13
N THR A 197 -10.38 2.01 -0.59
CA THR A 197 -11.31 3.16 -0.59
C THR A 197 -12.53 2.89 -1.48
N ASP A 198 -13.61 3.64 -1.27
CA ASP A 198 -14.85 3.40 -2.01
C ASP A 198 -14.65 3.61 -3.51
N GLU A 199 -13.86 4.62 -3.89
CA GLU A 199 -13.53 4.93 -5.29
C GLU A 199 -12.74 3.79 -5.96
N MET A 200 -11.82 3.15 -5.22
CA MET A 200 -11.08 2.01 -5.74
C MET A 200 -12.00 0.80 -5.92
N GLN A 201 -12.82 0.50 -4.91
CA GLN A 201 -13.79 -0.59 -4.98
C GLN A 201 -14.81 -0.39 -6.11
N ASP A 202 -15.22 0.85 -6.41
CA ASP A 202 -16.08 1.16 -7.56
C ASP A 202 -15.39 0.82 -8.88
N CYS A 203 -14.09 1.12 -9.01
CA CYS A 203 -13.31 0.74 -10.18
C CYS A 203 -13.20 -0.78 -10.33
N LEU A 204 -13.04 -1.53 -9.22
CA LEU A 204 -13.02 -2.99 -9.23
C LEU A 204 -14.36 -3.58 -9.69
N GLY A 205 -15.48 -3.02 -9.22
CA GLY A 205 -16.81 -3.43 -9.67
C GLY A 205 -17.06 -3.09 -11.14
N HIS A 206 -16.62 -1.92 -11.59
CA HIS A 206 -16.72 -1.49 -12.99
C HIS A 206 -15.91 -2.39 -13.94
N LEU A 207 -14.72 -2.87 -13.53
CA LEU A 207 -13.96 -3.85 -14.31
C LEU A 207 -14.78 -5.12 -14.59
N LEU A 208 -15.49 -5.62 -13.58
CA LEU A 208 -16.32 -6.82 -13.71
C LEU A 208 -17.59 -6.59 -14.55
N SER A 209 -18.18 -5.40 -14.48
CA SER A 209 -19.41 -5.09 -15.22
C SER A 209 -19.15 -4.76 -16.68
N SER A 210 -18.03 -4.10 -17.00
CA SER A 210 -17.75 -3.59 -18.34
C SER A 210 -17.01 -4.55 -19.27
N ARG A 211 -16.42 -5.64 -18.75
CA ARG A 211 -15.57 -6.55 -19.54
C ARG A 211 -15.81 -8.02 -19.22
N PRO A 212 -16.52 -8.77 -20.09
CA PRO A 212 -16.93 -10.15 -19.82
C PRO A 212 -15.77 -11.13 -19.68
N ASP A 213 -14.61 -10.84 -20.26
CA ASP A 213 -13.45 -11.73 -20.17
C ASP A 213 -12.52 -11.37 -19.00
N SER A 214 -12.67 -10.19 -18.40
CA SER A 214 -11.76 -9.74 -17.34
C SER A 214 -12.00 -10.46 -16.02
N THR A 215 -10.91 -10.66 -15.26
CA THR A 215 -10.91 -11.35 -13.96
C THR A 215 -10.43 -10.44 -12.85
N LEU A 216 -11.09 -10.50 -11.70
CA LEU A 216 -10.71 -9.86 -10.44
C LEU A 216 -10.35 -10.94 -9.41
N ASN A 217 -9.11 -10.91 -8.94
CA ASN A 217 -8.57 -11.84 -7.96
C ASN A 217 -8.18 -11.07 -6.70
N LEU A 218 -8.84 -11.35 -5.58
CA LEU A 218 -8.65 -10.68 -4.30
C LEU A 218 -8.07 -11.67 -3.29
N LEU A 219 -7.03 -11.25 -2.58
CA LEU A 219 -6.46 -11.98 -1.46
C LEU A 219 -6.26 -11.04 -0.27
N CYS A 220 -6.67 -11.47 0.91
CA CYS A 220 -6.33 -10.78 2.15
C CYS A 220 -6.02 -11.77 3.26
N ALA A 221 -5.52 -11.31 4.41
CA ALA A 221 -5.31 -12.20 5.54
C ALA A 221 -6.64 -12.82 6.01
N ALA A 222 -6.66 -14.11 6.31
CA ALA A 222 -7.67 -14.66 7.21
C ALA A 222 -7.58 -13.94 8.56
N PRO A 223 -8.68 -13.84 9.34
CA PRO A 223 -8.65 -13.29 10.69
C PRO A 223 -7.51 -13.87 11.55
N GLU A 224 -7.26 -15.18 11.42
CA GLU A 224 -6.24 -15.94 12.14
C GLU A 224 -4.80 -15.65 11.69
N ALA A 225 -4.62 -15.18 10.45
CA ALA A 225 -3.34 -14.79 9.88
C ALA A 225 -3.03 -13.29 10.08
N ASN A 226 -3.81 -12.60 10.92
CA ASN A 226 -3.61 -11.20 11.27
C ASN A 226 -2.81 -11.08 12.58
N SER A 227 -1.86 -10.14 12.66
CA SER A 227 -1.05 -9.95 13.87
C SER A 227 -1.83 -9.49 15.11
N PHE A 228 -3.04 -8.93 14.92
CA PHE A 228 -3.96 -8.59 16.02
C PHE A 228 -4.94 -9.73 16.37
N PHE A 229 -4.77 -10.92 15.79
CA PHE A 229 -5.65 -12.04 16.10
C PHE A 229 -5.57 -12.39 17.58
N ARG A 230 -6.73 -12.39 18.26
CA ARG A 230 -6.86 -12.65 19.72
C ARG A 230 -6.06 -11.69 20.60
N SER A 231 -5.66 -10.52 20.10
CA SER A 231 -5.05 -9.51 20.97
C SER A 231 -6.07 -8.97 21.98
N ASN A 232 -5.60 -8.64 23.18
CA ASN A 232 -6.48 -8.15 24.25
C ASN A 232 -7.10 -6.78 23.92
N GLY A 233 -8.31 -6.54 24.45
CA GLY A 233 -9.02 -5.27 24.33
C GLY A 233 -9.52 -4.96 22.91
N LEU A 234 -9.61 -3.67 22.57
CA LEU A 234 -10.18 -3.19 21.30
C LEU A 234 -9.41 -3.69 20.07
N SER A 235 -8.10 -3.92 20.21
CA SER A 235 -7.24 -4.37 19.11
C SER A 235 -7.66 -5.74 18.54
N GLY A 236 -8.22 -6.63 19.35
CA GLY A 236 -8.74 -7.93 18.89
C GLY A 236 -9.93 -7.82 17.94
N GLY A 237 -10.57 -6.64 17.85
CA GLY A 237 -11.61 -6.33 16.89
C GLY A 237 -11.09 -5.95 15.50
N ILE A 238 -9.81 -5.60 15.36
CA ILE A 238 -9.22 -5.11 14.10
C ILE A 238 -9.33 -6.16 12.96
N PRO A 239 -8.95 -7.44 13.16
CA PRO A 239 -9.09 -8.44 12.10
C PRO A 239 -10.54 -8.60 11.64
N LYS A 240 -11.47 -8.53 12.60
CA LYS A 240 -12.91 -8.62 12.35
C LYS A 240 -13.42 -7.42 11.55
N ALA A 241 -12.93 -6.21 11.83
CA ALA A 241 -13.30 -5.01 11.10
C ALA A 241 -12.85 -5.06 9.64
N TYR A 242 -11.62 -5.54 9.36
CA TYR A 242 -11.17 -5.76 7.97
C TYR A 242 -12.00 -6.81 7.25
N ARG A 243 -12.37 -7.89 7.96
CA ARG A 243 -13.28 -8.90 7.40
C ARG A 243 -14.66 -8.32 7.08
N GLU A 244 -15.22 -7.49 7.96
CA GLU A 244 -16.48 -6.78 7.68
C GLU A 244 -16.37 -5.84 6.49
N SER A 245 -15.22 -5.17 6.29
CA SER A 245 -14.96 -4.35 5.11
C SER A 245 -14.99 -5.18 3.82
N LEU A 246 -14.42 -6.40 3.83
CA LEU A 246 -14.55 -7.34 2.71
C LEU A 246 -16.01 -7.76 2.47
N ILE A 247 -16.74 -8.12 3.53
CA ILE A 247 -18.16 -8.50 3.44
C ILE A 247 -19.00 -7.33 2.88
N ALA A 248 -18.75 -6.11 3.35
CA ALA A 248 -19.44 -4.91 2.88
C ALA A 248 -19.18 -4.65 1.38
N PHE A 249 -17.94 -4.81 0.93
CA PHE A 249 -17.58 -4.73 -0.49
C PHE A 249 -18.35 -5.77 -1.32
N LEU A 250 -18.35 -7.04 -0.91
CA LEU A 250 -19.03 -8.11 -1.64
C LEU A 250 -20.56 -7.94 -1.65
N CYS A 251 -21.15 -7.49 -0.54
CA CYS A 251 -22.56 -7.12 -0.47
C CYS A 251 -22.89 -5.98 -1.44
N ARG A 252 -22.03 -4.95 -1.52
CA ARG A 252 -22.21 -3.83 -2.45
C ARG A 252 -22.09 -4.28 -3.90
N LEU A 253 -21.12 -5.14 -4.20
CA LEU A 253 -20.95 -5.73 -5.53
C LEU A 253 -22.16 -6.57 -5.93
N ALA A 254 -22.71 -7.38 -5.02
CA ALA A 254 -23.90 -8.18 -5.27
C ALA A 254 -25.16 -7.35 -5.51
N LYS A 255 -25.29 -6.20 -4.83
CA LYS A 255 -26.37 -5.24 -5.08
C LYS A 255 -26.22 -4.53 -6.42
N ALA A 256 -24.99 -4.15 -6.77
CA ALA A 256 -24.70 -3.41 -8.00
C ALA A 256 -24.73 -4.29 -9.25
N LEU A 257 -24.38 -5.58 -9.12
CA LEU A 257 -24.28 -6.54 -10.21
C LEU A 257 -25.16 -7.77 -9.91
N PRO A 258 -26.41 -7.81 -10.40
CA PRO A 258 -27.31 -8.95 -10.19
C PRO A 258 -26.72 -10.29 -10.66
N VAL A 259 -25.81 -10.24 -11.65
CA VAL A 259 -25.11 -11.40 -12.21
C VAL A 259 -23.84 -11.79 -11.44
N VAL A 260 -23.52 -11.17 -10.28
CA VAL A 260 -22.26 -11.42 -9.56
C VAL A 260 -22.06 -12.91 -9.21
N SER A 261 -23.15 -13.63 -8.93
CA SER A 261 -23.09 -15.06 -8.62
C SER A 261 -22.63 -15.88 -9.82
N ALA A 262 -23.07 -15.50 -11.04
CA ALA A 262 -22.59 -16.09 -12.28
C ALA A 262 -21.15 -15.66 -12.60
N ILE A 263 -20.78 -14.41 -12.30
CA ILE A 263 -19.39 -13.92 -12.43
C ILE A 263 -18.44 -14.70 -11.49
N ALA A 264 -18.85 -14.97 -10.26
CA ALA A 264 -18.08 -15.78 -9.31
C ALA A 264 -18.00 -17.25 -9.79
N SER A 265 -19.12 -17.84 -10.20
CA SER A 265 -19.20 -19.23 -10.69
C SER A 265 -18.38 -19.46 -11.96
N SER A 266 -18.24 -18.45 -12.82
CA SER A 266 -17.36 -18.49 -14.00
C SER A 266 -15.88 -18.26 -13.67
N GLY A 267 -15.54 -18.04 -12.39
CA GLY A 267 -14.17 -17.83 -11.94
C GLY A 267 -13.61 -16.45 -12.28
N ARG A 268 -14.46 -15.50 -12.72
CA ARG A 268 -14.06 -14.11 -13.01
C ARG A 268 -13.93 -13.26 -11.75
N LEU A 269 -14.64 -13.59 -10.68
CA LEU A 269 -14.41 -13.03 -9.35
C LEU A 269 -13.87 -14.14 -8.45
N ARG A 270 -12.63 -14.00 -8.01
CA ARG A 270 -12.00 -14.91 -7.05
C ARG A 270 -11.65 -14.13 -5.79
N VAL A 271 -12.09 -14.61 -4.65
CA VAL A 271 -11.81 -14.02 -3.35
C VAL A 271 -11.24 -15.11 -2.46
N GLY A 272 -10.13 -14.82 -1.80
CA GLY A 272 -9.52 -15.74 -0.86
C GLY A 272 -8.98 -15.06 0.38
N GLU A 273 -8.89 -15.86 1.44
CA GLU A 273 -8.20 -15.53 2.67
C GLU A 273 -6.88 -16.34 2.73
N TYR A 274 -5.76 -15.69 2.99
CA TYR A 274 -4.50 -16.37 3.26
C TYR A 274 -4.54 -16.97 4.67
N LEU A 275 -4.16 -18.25 4.79
CA LEU A 275 -4.00 -18.92 6.05
C LEU A 275 -2.85 -19.93 6.00
N ARG A 276 -1.84 -19.72 6.85
CA ARG A 276 -0.75 -20.67 7.10
C ARG A 276 -0.51 -20.74 8.59
N THR A 277 -0.55 -21.94 9.16
CA THR A 277 -0.37 -22.16 10.61
C THR A 277 0.96 -21.58 11.08
N GLY A 278 0.92 -20.76 12.13
CA GLY A 278 2.10 -20.11 12.70
C GLY A 278 2.61 -18.90 11.91
N TRP A 279 1.94 -18.50 10.83
CA TRP A 279 2.33 -17.36 10.01
C TRP A 279 1.27 -16.26 10.00
N THR A 280 1.73 -15.01 9.92
CA THR A 280 0.87 -13.86 9.63
C THR A 280 1.07 -13.38 8.19
N PHE A 281 0.09 -12.64 7.66
CA PHE A 281 0.09 -12.17 6.28
C PHE A 281 0.05 -10.65 6.20
N HIS A 282 1.01 -10.09 5.46
CA HIS A 282 1.16 -8.65 5.32
C HIS A 282 1.51 -8.20 3.90
N ALA A 283 1.63 -9.14 2.95
CA ALA A 283 1.91 -8.82 1.56
C ALA A 283 0.84 -7.85 0.99
N LYS A 284 1.32 -6.78 0.36
CA LYS A 284 0.51 -5.83 -0.40
C LYS A 284 0.94 -5.81 -1.85
N GLY A 285 0.00 -5.57 -2.75
CA GLY A 285 0.32 -5.45 -4.16
C GLY A 285 -0.89 -5.42 -5.05
N LEU A 286 -0.68 -4.82 -6.23
CA LEU A 286 -1.61 -4.85 -7.33
C LEU A 286 -0.88 -5.28 -8.59
N TRP A 287 -1.49 -6.15 -9.37
CA TRP A 287 -1.00 -6.57 -10.68
C TRP A 287 -2.12 -6.48 -11.69
N VAL A 288 -1.78 -5.97 -12.86
CA VAL A 288 -2.66 -5.90 -14.02
C VAL A 288 -1.93 -6.58 -15.16
N GLU A 289 -2.48 -7.70 -15.64
CA GLU A 289 -2.04 -8.30 -16.90
C GLU A 289 -3.04 -7.97 -17.97
N THR A 290 -2.58 -7.34 -19.05
CA THR A 290 -3.42 -7.06 -20.22
C THR A 290 -3.15 -8.09 -21.31
N GLY A 291 -4.23 -8.63 -21.87
CA GLY A 291 -4.21 -9.36 -23.14
C GLY A 291 -4.65 -8.42 -24.26
N VAL A 292 -4.00 -8.50 -25.42
CA VAL A 292 -4.43 -7.83 -26.64
C VAL A 292 -5.12 -8.86 -27.54
N CYS A 293 -6.33 -8.59 -28.01
CA CYS A 293 -7.00 -9.44 -28.99
C CYS A 293 -6.26 -9.36 -30.34
N GLN A 294 -6.03 -10.53 -30.95
CA GLN A 294 -5.77 -10.62 -32.38
C GLN A 294 -7.05 -10.22 -33.14
N GLY A 295 -7.16 -8.95 -33.51
CA GLY A 295 -7.88 -8.58 -34.73
C GLY A 295 -6.90 -8.64 -35.90
N ASN A 296 -7.38 -8.81 -37.14
CA ASN A 296 -6.60 -8.92 -38.38
C ASN A 296 -5.68 -7.71 -38.72
N SER A 297 -5.31 -6.85 -37.75
CA SER A 297 -4.33 -5.78 -37.93
C SER A 297 -2.93 -6.22 -37.49
N THR A 298 -1.95 -5.89 -38.32
CA THR A 298 -0.54 -6.31 -38.26
C THR A 298 0.29 -5.67 -37.15
N THR A 299 -0.32 -5.06 -36.13
CA THR A 299 0.41 -4.46 -35.00
C THR A 299 -0.28 -4.73 -33.67
N ALA A 300 -0.27 -5.99 -33.23
CA ALA A 300 -0.65 -6.32 -31.86
C ALA A 300 0.43 -5.78 -30.88
N ALA A 301 0.07 -4.85 -30.01
CA ALA A 301 0.96 -4.41 -28.95
C ALA A 301 1.29 -5.62 -28.03
N ALA A 302 2.56 -5.74 -27.63
CA ALA A 302 3.00 -6.84 -26.78
C ALA A 302 2.27 -6.80 -25.42
N PRO A 303 1.94 -7.97 -24.84
CA PRO A 303 1.30 -8.02 -23.52
C PRO A 303 2.20 -7.34 -22.48
N ALA A 304 1.61 -6.52 -21.61
CA ALA A 304 2.32 -5.83 -20.55
C ALA A 304 1.80 -6.27 -19.18
N ILE A 305 2.70 -6.23 -18.19
CA ILE A 305 2.31 -6.32 -16.79
C ILE A 305 2.57 -4.98 -16.14
N LEU A 306 1.56 -4.45 -15.46
CA LEU A 306 1.70 -3.35 -14.53
C LEU A 306 1.64 -3.92 -13.12
N THR A 307 2.56 -3.54 -12.25
CA THR A 307 2.54 -3.94 -10.85
C THR A 307 3.02 -2.84 -9.92
N TRP A 308 2.45 -2.82 -8.72
CA TRP A 308 2.83 -1.93 -7.64
C TRP A 308 3.52 -2.73 -6.54
N ILE A 309 4.65 -2.20 -6.08
CA ILE A 309 5.39 -2.70 -4.93
C ILE A 309 5.68 -1.53 -3.98
N GLY A 310 5.43 -1.70 -2.69
CA GLY A 310 5.67 -0.67 -1.68
C GLY A 310 4.82 -0.86 -0.44
N SER A 311 4.58 0.23 0.28
CA SER A 311 4.10 0.17 1.66
C SER A 311 2.57 0.24 1.84
N SER A 312 1.86 0.81 0.85
CA SER A 312 0.43 1.12 0.91
C SER A 312 -0.45 -0.12 1.11
N ASN A 313 -1.44 -0.02 1.98
CA ASN A 313 -2.52 -1.01 2.12
C ASN A 313 -3.73 -0.70 1.23
N TYR A 314 -3.64 0.36 0.42
CA TYR A 314 -4.71 0.91 -0.43
C TYR A 314 -5.95 1.40 0.33
N GLY A 315 -5.86 1.53 1.66
CA GLY A 315 -6.94 1.99 2.52
C GLY A 315 -7.00 3.50 2.73
N TYR A 316 -8.00 3.95 3.48
CA TYR A 316 -8.18 5.37 3.79
C TYR A 316 -7.03 5.91 4.62
N ARG A 317 -6.48 5.13 5.55
CA ARG A 317 -5.31 5.55 6.32
C ARG A 317 -4.07 5.76 5.44
N SER A 318 -3.76 4.83 4.55
CA SER A 318 -2.67 4.98 3.56
C SER A 318 -2.87 6.20 2.66
N ARG A 319 -4.12 6.48 2.24
CA ARG A 319 -4.43 7.66 1.42
C ARG A 319 -4.31 8.96 2.21
N ASP A 320 -4.98 9.06 3.35
CA ASP A 320 -5.32 10.34 4.00
C ASP A 320 -4.38 10.71 5.16
N ARG A 321 -3.60 9.77 5.70
CA ARG A 321 -2.84 9.96 6.95
C ARG A 321 -1.37 9.59 6.89
N ASP A 322 -1.03 8.46 6.30
CA ASP A 322 0.33 7.94 6.33
C ASP A 322 1.22 8.60 5.26
N LEU A 323 2.54 8.58 5.50
CA LEU A 323 3.55 8.77 4.46
C LEU A 323 3.85 7.41 3.83
N GLU A 324 3.48 7.26 2.58
CA GLU A 324 3.53 6.01 1.83
C GLU A 324 4.30 6.21 0.52
N SER A 325 4.95 5.15 0.04
CA SER A 325 5.56 5.16 -1.28
C SER A 325 5.39 3.80 -1.93
N GLN A 326 5.16 3.84 -3.24
CA GLN A 326 5.10 2.67 -4.09
C GLN A 326 5.90 2.93 -5.36
N VAL A 327 6.46 1.87 -5.92
CA VAL A 327 7.03 1.87 -7.26
C VAL A 327 6.04 1.17 -8.18
N LEU A 328 5.56 1.90 -9.20
CA LEU A 328 4.85 1.33 -10.33
C LEU A 328 5.88 0.81 -11.34
N VAL A 329 5.84 -0.48 -11.62
CA VAL A 329 6.63 -1.12 -12.67
C VAL A 329 5.69 -1.54 -13.79
N CYS A 330 5.94 -1.03 -15.00
CA CYS A 330 5.26 -1.44 -16.22
C CYS A 330 6.29 -2.11 -17.14
N THR A 331 6.04 -3.34 -17.58
CA THR A 331 7.02 -4.06 -18.40
C THR A 331 6.39 -4.93 -19.48
N SER A 332 6.99 -4.88 -20.67
CA SER A 332 6.80 -5.81 -21.79
C SER A 332 8.01 -6.75 -21.96
N ASN A 333 9.01 -6.69 -21.06
CA ASN A 333 10.12 -7.63 -21.06
C ASN A 333 9.64 -9.03 -20.62
N ALA A 334 9.89 -10.05 -21.44
CA ALA A 334 9.35 -11.39 -21.21
C ALA A 334 9.85 -12.05 -19.92
N GLY A 335 11.16 -11.92 -19.63
CA GLY A 335 11.77 -12.49 -18.43
C GLY A 335 11.23 -11.83 -17.17
N LEU A 336 11.16 -10.50 -17.14
CA LEU A 336 10.62 -9.78 -15.99
C LEU A 336 9.13 -10.08 -15.77
N ARG A 337 8.32 -10.16 -16.84
CA ARG A 337 6.92 -10.59 -16.71
C ARG A 337 6.79 -11.98 -16.08
N GLN A 338 7.65 -12.93 -16.48
CA GLN A 338 7.64 -14.27 -15.91
C GLN A 338 8.05 -14.27 -14.44
N ALA A 339 9.07 -13.49 -14.06
CA ALA A 339 9.47 -13.32 -12.66
C ALA A 339 8.35 -12.72 -11.79
N ILE A 340 7.66 -11.69 -12.29
CA ILE A 340 6.51 -11.07 -11.60
C ILE A 340 5.37 -12.08 -11.43
N ARG A 341 5.10 -12.91 -12.44
CA ARG A 341 4.10 -14.00 -12.32
C ARG A 341 4.51 -15.04 -11.29
N ALA A 342 5.78 -15.42 -11.26
CA ALA A 342 6.30 -16.40 -10.30
C ALA A 342 6.19 -15.88 -8.87
N GLU A 343 6.58 -14.62 -8.62
CA GLU A 343 6.38 -13.96 -7.32
C GLU A 343 4.90 -13.96 -6.92
N ARG A 344 4.01 -13.53 -7.82
CA ARG A 344 2.56 -13.54 -7.53
C ARG A 344 2.03 -14.93 -7.24
N ALA A 345 2.52 -15.97 -7.93
CA ALA A 345 2.12 -17.35 -7.69
C ALA A 345 2.51 -17.85 -6.28
N VAL A 346 3.62 -17.38 -5.72
CA VAL A 346 4.01 -17.67 -4.32
C VAL A 346 3.05 -17.02 -3.32
N ILE A 347 2.54 -15.83 -3.63
CA ILE A 347 1.55 -15.15 -2.79
C ILE A 347 0.19 -15.86 -2.85
N TRP A 348 -0.20 -16.32 -4.04
CA TRP A 348 -1.43 -17.08 -4.30
C TRP A 348 -1.25 -18.60 -4.18
N ASP A 349 -0.25 -19.06 -3.43
CA ASP A 349 0.02 -20.49 -3.29
C ASP A 349 -1.22 -21.23 -2.79
N ALA A 350 -1.66 -22.25 -3.55
CA ALA A 350 -2.88 -22.99 -3.29
C ALA A 350 -2.88 -23.69 -1.91
N ARG A 351 -1.71 -23.92 -1.31
CA ARG A 351 -1.58 -24.50 0.04
C ARG A 351 -2.05 -23.55 1.14
N TYR A 352 -1.97 -22.24 0.89
CA TYR A 352 -2.28 -21.21 1.89
C TYR A 352 -3.43 -20.30 1.46
N TYR A 353 -3.91 -20.45 0.22
CA TYR A 353 -5.08 -19.75 -0.30
C TYR A 353 -6.37 -20.51 0.09
N ARG A 354 -7.21 -19.89 0.93
CA ARG A 354 -8.56 -20.37 1.25
C ARG A 354 -9.60 -19.60 0.42
N PRO A 355 -10.21 -20.19 -0.63
CA PRO A 355 -11.29 -19.53 -1.36
C PRO A 355 -12.46 -19.24 -0.41
N VAL A 356 -13.08 -18.07 -0.54
CA VAL A 356 -14.24 -17.67 0.27
C VAL A 356 -15.31 -17.03 -0.59
N THR A 357 -16.58 -17.34 -0.29
CA THR A 357 -17.74 -16.66 -0.87
C THR A 357 -18.37 -15.70 0.14
N LEU A 358 -19.22 -14.79 -0.33
CA LEU A 358 -20.03 -13.94 0.55
C LEU A 358 -20.87 -14.77 1.54
N GLN A 359 -21.34 -15.95 1.12
CA GLN A 359 -22.11 -16.85 1.98
C GLN A 359 -21.25 -17.46 3.08
N ASP A 360 -20.04 -17.91 2.76
CA ASP A 360 -19.10 -18.47 3.74
C ASP A 360 -18.72 -17.44 4.80
N LEU A 361 -18.33 -16.24 4.36
CA LEU A 361 -17.98 -15.13 5.24
C LEU A 361 -19.14 -14.70 6.14
N SER A 362 -20.38 -14.81 5.64
CA SER A 362 -21.57 -14.45 6.41
C SER A 362 -21.95 -15.51 7.45
N ARG A 363 -21.68 -16.79 7.18
CA ARG A 363 -21.96 -17.92 8.09
C ARG A 363 -20.96 -18.04 9.24
N GLN A 364 -19.71 -17.67 9.02
CA GLN A 364 -18.64 -17.74 10.04
C GLN A 364 -18.71 -16.58 11.04
N THR A 365 -19.74 -16.62 11.90
CA THR A 365 -20.10 -15.54 12.83
C THR A 365 -19.03 -15.23 13.88
N GLU A 366 -18.21 -16.21 14.26
CA GLU A 366 -17.15 -16.09 15.26
C GLU A 366 -16.06 -15.07 14.87
N HIS A 367 -15.86 -14.88 13.57
CA HIS A 367 -14.93 -13.93 12.98
C HIS A 367 -15.60 -12.63 12.50
N ARG A 368 -16.89 -12.45 12.77
CA ARG A 368 -17.60 -11.20 12.49
C ARG A 368 -17.37 -10.19 13.60
N LEU A 369 -17.42 -8.91 13.26
CA LEU A 369 -17.41 -7.82 14.23
C LEU A 369 -18.74 -7.85 15.00
N GLN A 370 -18.71 -7.39 16.25
CA GLN A 370 -19.94 -7.27 17.06
C GLN A 370 -20.97 -6.40 16.33
N TRP A 371 -22.24 -6.81 16.34
CA TRP A 371 -23.28 -6.20 15.50
C TRP A 371 -23.39 -4.68 15.70
N TYR A 372 -23.23 -4.20 16.93
CA TYR A 372 -23.33 -2.77 17.24
C TYR A 372 -22.14 -1.97 16.68
N LEU A 373 -20.96 -2.57 16.58
CA LEU A 373 -19.77 -1.94 15.97
C LEU A 373 -19.86 -1.90 14.44
N ARG A 374 -20.73 -2.72 13.81
CA ARG A 374 -20.94 -2.68 12.36
C ARG A 374 -21.59 -1.37 11.90
N TRP A 375 -22.38 -0.72 12.76
CA TRP A 375 -22.98 0.58 12.48
C TRP A 375 -21.93 1.69 12.30
N ILE A 376 -20.82 1.60 13.01
CA ILE A 376 -19.71 2.56 12.91
C ILE A 376 -18.63 2.10 11.93
N LEU A 377 -18.81 0.98 11.21
CA LEU A 377 -17.84 0.48 10.25
C LEU A 377 -17.43 1.52 9.20
N PRO A 378 -18.33 2.36 8.63
CA PRO A 378 -17.91 3.42 7.71
C PRO A 378 -16.92 4.41 8.33
N LEU A 379 -17.07 4.71 9.63
CA LEU A 379 -16.14 5.56 10.38
C LEU A 379 -14.84 4.81 10.69
N LEU A 380 -14.92 3.54 11.11
CA LEU A 380 -13.74 2.70 11.35
C LEU A 380 -12.89 2.56 10.08
N ARG A 381 -13.53 2.35 8.92
CA ARG A 381 -12.85 2.31 7.62
C ARG A 381 -12.08 3.58 7.32
N ARG A 382 -12.50 4.75 7.82
CA ARG A 382 -11.77 6.01 7.61
C ARG A 382 -10.48 6.07 8.41
N ILE A 383 -10.32 5.29 9.48
CA ILE A 383 -9.11 5.23 10.33
C ILE A 383 -8.26 3.97 10.12
N MET A 384 -8.78 3.06 9.30
CA MET A 384 -8.13 1.85 8.79
C MET A 384 -7.59 2.10 7.38
#